data_AF-A0A811UY38-F1
#
_entry.id   AF-A0A811UY38-F1
#
_cell.length_a   1.000
_cell.length_b   1.000
_cell.length_c   1.000
_cell.angle_alpha   90.00
_cell.angle_beta   90.00
_cell.angle_gamma   90.00
#
_symmetry.space_group_name_H-M   'P 1'
#
loop_
_entity.id
_entity.type
_entity.pdbx_description
1 polymer ?
#
loop_
_entity_poly.entity_id
_entity_poly.type
_entity_poly.pdbx_seq_one_letter_code
_entity_poly.pdbx_strand_id
1 'polypeptide(L)'
;MQNTGCISKTTQLREDEKQNVMKQLGDIFNCSPNQQLRNLCESQAWNVDRCIDYLIKNNNNDINDNQSKLRSGAIPKNNSVAEKSAYKEATQKKLHSNGNNYALTNNKSQNKMQTNISVEQRIAKLICEGSKVMVLLRGAPGSGKSFLAKSMIERLVPLNDQYTLNDFIFSSDDYFYNCSGVYKWQKTLLDQAHEFNQRQVLERTRAGFQLTTQI
;
A
#
# COMPACT_ATOMS: atom_id res chain seq x y z
N MET A 1 17.33 -24.98 -58.32
CA MET A 1 16.51 -25.73 -57.34
C MET A 1 17.31 -25.75 -56.05
N GLN A 2 17.16 -24.73 -55.21
CA GLN A 2 16.24 -24.63 -54.06
C GLN A 2 16.86 -25.15 -52.75
N ASN A 3 16.65 -24.33 -51.71
CA ASN A 3 16.87 -24.47 -50.27
C ASN A 3 18.29 -24.19 -49.72
N THR A 4 18.58 -23.00 -49.17
CA THR A 4 18.11 -22.39 -47.90
C THR A 4 18.26 -23.28 -46.67
N GLY A 5 19.28 -22.97 -45.87
CA GLY A 5 19.41 -23.38 -44.47
C GLY A 5 19.77 -22.14 -43.66
N CYS A 6 18.74 -21.42 -43.22
CA CYS A 6 18.85 -20.20 -42.43
C CYS A 6 19.50 -20.48 -41.08
N ILE A 7 20.34 -19.55 -40.65
CA ILE A 7 20.98 -19.48 -39.34
C ILE A 7 19.90 -19.37 -38.26
N SER A 8 20.02 -20.14 -37.19
CA SER A 8 19.46 -19.79 -35.87
C SER A 8 20.32 -20.42 -34.80
N LYS A 9 21.48 -19.79 -34.53
CA LYS A 9 22.20 -20.00 -33.27
C LYS A 9 21.32 -19.40 -32.17
N THR A 10 20.74 -20.26 -31.33
CA THR A 10 20.15 -19.82 -30.06
C THR A 10 21.30 -19.33 -29.18
N THR A 11 21.59 -18.03 -29.23
CA THR A 11 22.57 -17.39 -28.34
C THR A 11 22.08 -17.55 -26.91
N GLN A 12 22.62 -18.53 -26.18
CA GLN A 12 22.43 -18.62 -24.73
C GLN A 12 23.11 -17.41 -24.10
N LEU A 13 22.30 -16.46 -23.62
CA LEU A 13 22.77 -15.33 -22.81
C LEU A 13 23.55 -15.86 -21.61
N ARG A 14 24.69 -15.23 -21.32
CA ARG A 14 25.56 -15.65 -20.23
C ARG A 14 24.91 -15.32 -18.87
N GLU A 15 25.26 -16.06 -17.83
CA GLU A 15 24.58 -15.95 -16.53
C GLU A 15 24.82 -14.57 -15.87
N ASP A 16 25.95 -13.93 -16.13
CA ASP A 16 26.26 -12.55 -15.73
C ASP A 16 25.32 -11.52 -16.36
N GLU A 17 24.99 -11.68 -17.64
CA GLU A 17 24.03 -10.82 -18.35
C GLU A 17 22.62 -10.96 -17.77
N LYS A 18 22.24 -12.19 -17.41
CA LYS A 18 20.96 -12.48 -16.73
C LYS A 18 20.89 -11.84 -15.35
N GLN A 19 21.96 -11.92 -14.56
CA GLN A 19 22.02 -11.26 -13.26
C GLN A 19 21.93 -9.75 -13.38
N ASN A 20 22.53 -9.15 -14.42
CA ASN A 20 22.43 -7.72 -14.69
C ASN A 20 20.99 -7.30 -15.01
N VAL A 21 20.26 -8.09 -15.81
CA VAL A 21 18.84 -7.86 -16.11
C VAL A 21 17.97 -7.97 -14.84
N MET A 22 18.20 -8.98 -13.99
CA MET A 22 17.47 -9.12 -12.73
C MET A 22 17.72 -7.96 -11.78
N LYS A 23 18.97 -7.50 -11.70
CA LYS A 23 19.34 -6.34 -10.90
C LYS A 23 18.68 -5.06 -11.41
N GLN A 24 18.74 -4.83 -12.72
CA GLN A 24 18.11 -3.67 -13.36
C GLN A 24 16.59 -3.64 -13.13
N LEU A 25 15.91 -4.78 -13.27
CA LEU A 25 14.48 -4.88 -12.95
C LEU A 25 14.19 -4.69 -11.47
N GLY A 26 15.05 -5.21 -10.59
CA GLY A 26 14.94 -5.00 -9.15
C GLY A 26 15.07 -3.53 -8.75
N ASP A 27 16.01 -2.81 -9.37
CA ASP A 27 16.23 -1.37 -9.15
C ASP A 27 15.05 -0.53 -9.68
N ILE A 28 14.46 -0.90 -10.84
CA ILE A 28 13.32 -0.19 -11.44
C ILE A 28 12.03 -0.39 -10.63
N PHE A 29 11.76 -1.61 -10.17
CA PHE A 29 10.52 -1.95 -9.46
C PHE A 29 10.68 -1.99 -7.94
N ASN A 30 11.83 -1.51 -7.43
CA ASN A 30 12.21 -1.53 -6.01
C ASN A 30 11.94 -2.89 -5.33
N CYS A 31 12.26 -3.99 -6.03
CA CYS A 31 11.99 -5.35 -5.58
C CYS A 31 13.27 -6.19 -5.54
N SER A 32 13.40 -7.06 -4.54
CA SER A 32 14.53 -7.98 -4.50
C SER A 32 14.39 -9.07 -5.56
N PRO A 33 15.47 -9.45 -6.26
CA PRO A 33 15.43 -10.50 -7.26
C PRO A 33 14.90 -11.81 -6.67
N ASN A 34 13.75 -12.28 -7.17
CA ASN A 34 13.09 -13.49 -6.70
C ASN A 34 12.90 -14.51 -7.83
N GLN A 35 12.56 -15.76 -7.49
CA GLN A 35 12.43 -16.84 -8.47
C GLN A 35 11.29 -16.59 -9.47
N GLN A 36 10.24 -15.84 -9.09
CA GLN A 36 9.13 -15.51 -9.98
C GLN A 36 9.56 -14.50 -11.06
N LEU A 37 10.33 -13.49 -10.67
CA LEU A 37 10.95 -12.52 -11.59
C LEU A 37 11.93 -13.22 -12.53
N ARG A 38 12.70 -14.20 -12.03
CA ARG A 38 13.59 -15.03 -12.84
C ARG A 38 12.81 -15.83 -13.90
N ASN A 39 11.76 -16.54 -13.49
CA ASN A 39 10.91 -17.31 -14.41
C ASN A 39 10.21 -16.41 -15.44
N LEU A 40 9.81 -15.19 -15.03
CA LEU A 40 9.28 -14.18 -15.94
C LEU A 40 10.32 -13.76 -16.98
N CYS A 41 11.54 -13.42 -16.54
CA CYS A 41 12.63 -13.07 -17.44
C CYS A 41 12.95 -14.19 -18.42
N GLU A 42 12.93 -15.45 -17.96
CA GLU A 42 13.09 -16.62 -18.83
C GLU A 42 11.97 -16.71 -19.88
N SER A 43 10.71 -16.46 -19.49
CA SER A 43 9.57 -16.47 -20.43
C SER A 43 9.62 -15.32 -21.46
N GLN A 44 10.24 -14.19 -21.10
CA GLN A 44 10.37 -13.01 -21.96
C GLN A 44 11.74 -12.93 -22.67
N ALA A 45 12.48 -14.05 -22.71
CA ALA A 45 13.79 -14.16 -23.34
C ALA A 45 14.81 -13.11 -22.83
N TRP A 46 14.75 -12.78 -21.54
CA TRP A 46 15.64 -11.83 -20.85
C TRP A 46 15.66 -10.42 -21.45
N ASN A 47 14.60 -10.04 -22.16
CA ASN A 47 14.44 -8.69 -22.68
C ASN A 47 13.83 -7.76 -21.62
N VAL A 48 14.58 -6.74 -21.22
CA VAL A 48 14.19 -5.81 -20.14
C VAL A 48 12.88 -5.09 -20.46
N ASP A 49 12.73 -4.55 -21.67
CA ASP A 49 11.53 -3.79 -22.06
C ASP A 49 10.27 -4.67 -22.05
N ARG A 50 10.37 -5.90 -22.56
CA ARG A 50 9.25 -6.87 -22.51
C ARG A 50 8.91 -7.29 -21.08
N CYS A 51 9.91 -7.43 -20.21
CA CYS A 51 9.67 -7.71 -18.80
C CYS A 51 8.94 -6.55 -18.13
N ILE A 52 9.37 -5.31 -18.40
CA ILE A 52 8.74 -4.08 -17.89
C ILE A 52 7.29 -4.00 -18.38
N ASP A 53 7.04 -4.16 -19.68
CA ASP A 53 5.70 -4.12 -20.27
C ASP A 53 4.76 -5.17 -19.63
N TYR A 54 5.28 -6.39 -19.43
CA TYR A 54 4.51 -7.46 -18.80
C TYR A 54 4.20 -7.17 -17.33
N LEU A 55 5.17 -6.64 -16.58
CA LEU A 55 5.00 -6.26 -15.17
C LEU A 55 3.99 -5.11 -15.03
N ILE A 56 4.09 -4.09 -15.87
CA ILE A 56 3.14 -2.97 -15.92
C ILE A 56 1.74 -3.48 -16.29
N LYS A 57 1.64 -4.35 -17.31
CA LYS A 57 0.36 -4.90 -17.76
C LYS A 57 -0.32 -5.77 -16.70
N ASN A 58 0.43 -6.59 -15.98
CA ASN A 58 -0.12 -7.41 -14.88
C ASN A 58 -0.53 -6.57 -13.67
N ASN A 59 0.26 -5.56 -13.28
CA ASN A 59 -0.13 -4.64 -12.20
C ASN A 59 -1.41 -3.86 -12.51
N ASN A 60 -1.68 -3.55 -13.79
CA ASN A 60 -2.91 -2.89 -14.21
C ASN A 60 -4.15 -3.82 -14.24
N ASN A 61 -3.96 -5.13 -14.44
CA ASN A 61 -5.08 -6.09 -14.41
C ASN A 61 -5.60 -6.33 -12.99
N ASP A 62 -4.75 -6.20 -11.96
CA ASP A 62 -5.17 -6.31 -10.56
C ASP A 62 -6.10 -5.16 -10.10
N ILE A 63 -6.16 -4.05 -10.84
CA ILE A 63 -7.09 -2.94 -10.53
C ILE A 63 -8.52 -3.26 -11.01
N ASN A 64 -8.70 -4.07 -12.05
CA ASN A 64 -10.03 -4.33 -12.64
C ASN A 64 -10.73 -5.59 -12.11
N ASP A 65 -10.02 -6.56 -11.51
CA ASP A 65 -10.65 -7.80 -11.00
C ASP A 65 -10.97 -7.78 -9.49
N ASN A 66 -10.52 -6.77 -8.74
CA ASN A 66 -10.72 -6.68 -7.30
C ASN A 66 -12.08 -6.09 -6.85
N GLN A 67 -13.00 -5.76 -7.76
CA GLN A 67 -14.38 -5.38 -7.38
C GLN A 67 -15.37 -6.56 -7.28
N SER A 68 -15.02 -7.79 -7.68
CA SER A 68 -16.02 -8.88 -7.76
C SER A 68 -15.85 -10.06 -6.80
N LYS A 69 -14.75 -10.18 -6.03
CA LYS A 69 -14.50 -11.36 -5.18
C LYS A 69 -13.94 -11.08 -3.79
N LEU A 70 -14.62 -10.22 -3.01
CA LEU A 70 -14.50 -10.22 -1.55
C LEU A 70 -15.89 -10.10 -0.89
N ARG A 71 -16.79 -11.02 -1.25
CA ARG A 71 -17.94 -11.40 -0.42
C ARG A 71 -17.96 -12.93 -0.32
N SER A 72 -17.25 -13.47 0.65
CA SER A 72 -17.64 -14.69 1.41
C SER A 72 -16.48 -15.13 2.30
N GLY A 73 -16.42 -14.56 3.49
CA GLY A 73 -15.73 -15.13 4.64
C GLY A 73 -16.74 -15.23 5.78
N ALA A 74 -17.82 -15.99 5.58
CA ALA A 74 -18.82 -16.27 6.61
C ALA A 74 -18.81 -17.77 6.93
N ILE A 75 -18.56 -18.09 8.19
CA ILE A 75 -18.68 -19.43 8.76
C ILE A 75 -20.18 -19.79 8.83
N PRO A 76 -20.64 -20.95 8.33
CA PRO A 76 -22.04 -21.32 8.41
C PRO A 76 -22.37 -21.77 9.84
N LYS A 77 -23.38 -21.13 10.46
CA LYS A 77 -24.08 -21.66 11.63
C LYS A 77 -25.43 -22.19 11.19
N ASN A 78 -25.62 -23.49 11.37
CA ASN A 78 -26.88 -24.19 11.14
C ASN A 78 -27.88 -23.94 12.29
N ASN A 79 -29.16 -23.90 11.89
CA ASN A 79 -30.40 -24.15 12.62
C ASN A 79 -30.95 -23.12 13.63
N SER A 80 -31.97 -22.42 13.13
CA SER A 80 -33.40 -22.70 13.40
C SER A 80 -34.20 -21.62 14.14
N VAL A 81 -35.43 -21.48 13.64
CA VAL A 81 -36.62 -20.81 14.19
C VAL A 81 -36.83 -19.34 13.78
N ALA A 82 -38.03 -19.15 13.25
CA ALA A 82 -38.63 -17.95 12.70
C ALA A 82 -38.80 -16.81 13.73
N GLU A 83 -38.78 -15.56 13.27
CA GLU A 83 -40.00 -14.75 13.14
C GLU A 83 -39.70 -13.34 12.59
N LYS A 84 -40.71 -12.79 11.91
CA LYS A 84 -40.71 -11.52 11.18
C LYS A 84 -40.84 -10.34 12.15
N SER A 85 -40.25 -9.19 11.80
CA SER A 85 -40.96 -7.98 11.33
C SER A 85 -40.34 -6.63 11.73
N ALA A 86 -40.32 -5.73 10.73
CA ALA A 86 -40.32 -4.25 10.79
C ALA A 86 -39.01 -3.55 11.25
N TYR A 87 -38.53 -2.45 10.66
CA TYR A 87 -39.16 -1.36 9.89
C TYR A 87 -38.16 -0.66 8.92
N LYS A 88 -38.74 -0.16 7.83
CA LYS A 88 -38.56 1.14 7.14
C LYS A 88 -37.24 1.48 6.41
N GLU A 89 -37.40 1.45 5.09
CA GLU A 89 -36.68 2.20 4.07
C GLU A 89 -36.64 3.71 4.37
N ALA A 90 -35.48 4.32 4.16
CA ALA A 90 -35.37 5.72 3.79
C ALA A 90 -34.37 5.85 2.63
N THR A 91 -34.86 6.51 1.61
CA THR A 91 -34.42 6.54 0.23
C THR A 91 -33.13 7.34 0.03
N GLN A 92 -32.36 6.89 -0.95
CA GLN A 92 -31.14 7.49 -1.49
C GLN A 92 -31.34 8.96 -1.89
N LYS A 93 -30.38 9.82 -1.51
CA LYS A 93 -30.03 11.02 -2.27
C LYS A 93 -28.57 10.96 -2.70
N LYS A 94 -28.39 11.40 -3.94
CA LYS A 94 -27.29 11.13 -4.86
C LYS A 94 -26.38 12.38 -4.96
N LEU A 95 -25.12 12.11 -5.30
CA LEU A 95 -24.12 12.92 -6.00
C LEU A 95 -23.14 13.85 -5.23
N HIS A 96 -21.90 13.73 -5.73
CA HIS A 96 -20.94 14.76 -6.16
C HIS A 96 -19.59 14.74 -5.44
N SER A 97 -18.60 14.38 -6.25
CA SER A 97 -17.18 14.75 -6.14
C SER A 97 -17.03 16.18 -5.62
N ASN A 98 -16.25 16.34 -4.56
CA ASN A 98 -15.60 17.60 -4.24
C ASN A 98 -14.17 17.28 -3.78
N GLY A 99 -13.23 17.50 -4.70
CA GLY A 99 -11.82 17.66 -4.35
C GLY A 99 -11.69 18.91 -3.49
N ASN A 100 -11.43 18.71 -2.20
CA ASN A 100 -11.21 19.82 -1.27
C ASN A 100 -9.71 20.17 -1.28
N ASN A 101 -9.37 21.21 -2.02
CA ASN A 101 -8.11 21.92 -1.87
C ASN A 101 -8.13 22.68 -0.54
N TYR A 102 -7.27 22.32 0.40
CA TYR A 102 -7.06 23.10 1.61
C TYR A 102 -6.25 24.36 1.28
N ALA A 103 -6.93 25.38 0.78
CA ALA A 103 -6.37 26.72 0.70
C ALA A 103 -6.31 27.33 2.13
N LEU A 104 -5.10 27.55 2.63
CA LEU A 104 -4.88 28.32 3.86
C LEU A 104 -5.27 29.77 3.61
N THR A 105 -6.37 30.23 4.19
CA THR A 105 -6.69 31.67 4.26
C THR A 105 -6.16 32.23 5.57
N ASN A 106 -5.17 33.13 5.47
CA ASN A 106 -4.62 33.85 6.62
C ASN A 106 -5.53 35.03 6.98
N ASN A 107 -6.32 34.89 8.04
CA ASN A 107 -6.96 36.03 8.69
C ASN A 107 -6.43 36.21 10.11
N LYS A 108 -5.63 37.26 10.30
CA LYS A 108 -5.26 37.77 11.62
C LYS A 108 -6.50 38.35 12.28
N SER A 109 -7.02 37.66 13.29
CA SER A 109 -7.87 38.28 14.30
C SER A 109 -7.69 37.53 15.61
N GLN A 110 -7.07 38.22 16.58
CA GLN A 110 -6.93 37.72 17.92
C GLN A 110 -8.30 37.69 18.58
N ASN A 111 -8.83 36.50 18.80
CA ASN A 111 -9.86 36.25 19.79
C ASN A 111 -9.65 34.88 20.41
N LYS A 112 -9.66 34.86 21.74
CA LYS A 112 -9.39 33.73 22.63
C LYS A 112 -10.58 32.77 22.60
N MET A 113 -10.76 32.08 21.47
CA MET A 113 -11.71 30.98 21.32
C MET A 113 -10.90 29.68 21.43
N GLN A 114 -11.28 28.82 22.35
CA GLN A 114 -10.75 27.47 22.46
C GLN A 114 -11.23 26.70 21.21
N THR A 115 -10.53 26.87 20.10
CA THR A 115 -10.87 26.21 18.85
C THR A 115 -10.58 24.73 19.04
N ASN A 116 -11.64 23.91 19.05
CA ASN A 116 -11.51 22.46 18.92
C ASN A 116 -11.00 22.16 17.50
N ILE A 117 -9.71 22.43 17.27
CA ILE A 117 -8.99 22.06 16.06
C ILE A 117 -9.06 20.54 15.98
N SER A 118 -9.52 20.01 14.85
CA SER A 118 -9.54 18.55 14.67
C SER A 118 -8.12 18.01 14.80
N VAL A 119 -7.97 16.78 15.28
CA VAL A 119 -6.64 16.14 15.45
C VAL A 119 -5.83 16.22 14.15
N GLU A 120 -6.50 16.03 13.02
CA GLU A 120 -5.92 16.11 11.67
C GLU A 120 -5.43 17.52 11.33
N GLN A 121 -6.22 18.56 11.64
CA GLN A 121 -5.80 19.95 11.44
C GLN A 121 -4.59 20.30 12.31
N ARG A 122 -4.52 19.77 13.53
CA ARG A 122 -3.35 19.95 14.39
C ARG A 122 -2.12 19.27 13.80
N ILE A 123 -2.27 18.08 13.24
CA ILE A 123 -1.17 17.35 12.61
C ILE A 123 -0.70 18.07 11.35
N ALA A 124 -1.64 18.50 10.49
CA ALA A 124 -1.34 19.32 9.32
C ALA A 124 -0.54 20.58 9.69
N LYS A 125 -0.98 21.30 10.73
CA LYS A 125 -0.29 22.50 11.21
C LYS A 125 1.16 22.21 11.61
N LEU A 126 1.38 21.15 12.41
CA LEU A 126 2.73 20.77 12.85
C LEU A 126 3.65 20.43 11.66
N ILE A 127 3.13 19.71 10.67
CA ILE A 127 3.86 19.38 9.44
C ILE A 127 4.21 20.67 8.67
N CYS A 128 3.25 21.59 8.49
CA CYS A 128 3.50 22.87 7.83
C CYS A 128 4.53 23.75 8.57
N GLU A 129 4.61 23.64 9.90
CA GLU A 129 5.61 24.31 10.73
C GLU A 129 7.00 23.63 10.64
N GLY A 130 7.15 22.58 9.84
CA GLY A 130 8.39 21.84 9.66
C GLY A 130 8.69 20.83 10.78
N SER A 131 7.72 20.54 11.65
CA SER A 131 7.88 19.55 12.71
C SER A 131 7.72 18.13 12.16
N LYS A 132 8.53 17.20 12.67
CA LYS A 132 8.35 15.76 12.41
C LYS A 132 7.28 15.21 13.36
N VAL A 133 6.25 14.58 12.82
CA VAL A 133 5.11 14.06 13.56
C VAL A 133 5.03 12.55 13.39
N MET A 134 4.93 11.84 14.52
CA MET A 134 4.61 10.41 14.56
C MET A 134 3.23 10.23 15.14
N VAL A 135 2.37 9.49 14.44
CA VAL A 135 0.98 9.23 14.82
C VAL A 135 0.83 7.79 15.21
N LEU A 136 0.38 7.53 16.44
CA LEU A 136 0.15 6.18 16.93
C LEU A 136 -1.35 5.91 17.02
N LEU A 137 -1.86 5.02 16.17
CA LEU A 137 -3.26 4.61 16.20
C LEU A 137 -3.40 3.37 17.09
N ARG A 138 -4.20 3.48 18.15
CA ARG A 138 -4.53 2.38 19.07
C ARG A 138 -6.02 2.05 18.97
N GLY A 139 -6.39 0.79 19.18
CA GLY A 139 -7.79 0.38 19.16
C GLY A 139 -7.98 -1.10 18.84
N ALA A 140 -9.20 -1.60 19.07
CA ALA A 140 -9.56 -2.99 18.81
C ALA A 140 -9.33 -3.39 17.33
N PRO A 141 -9.08 -4.68 17.03
CA PRO A 141 -9.09 -5.17 15.66
C PRO A 141 -10.40 -4.82 14.95
N GLY A 142 -10.32 -4.39 13.68
CA GLY A 142 -11.51 -4.01 12.90
C GLY A 142 -12.08 -2.61 13.18
N SER A 143 -11.53 -1.84 14.13
CA SER A 143 -12.00 -0.48 14.44
C SER A 143 -11.69 0.58 13.36
N GLY A 144 -11.17 0.17 12.20
CA GLY A 144 -10.85 1.08 11.10
C GLY A 144 -9.52 1.83 11.22
N LYS A 145 -8.56 1.38 12.05
CA LYS A 145 -7.24 2.04 12.19
C LYS A 145 -6.53 2.20 10.84
N SER A 146 -6.41 1.12 10.08
CA SER A 146 -5.78 1.13 8.76
C SER A 146 -6.53 2.03 7.77
N PHE A 147 -7.86 2.08 7.87
CA PHE A 147 -8.67 2.97 7.05
C PHE A 147 -8.42 4.44 7.39
N LEU A 148 -8.40 4.79 8.68
CA LEU A 148 -8.11 6.13 9.17
C LEU A 148 -6.70 6.57 8.80
N ALA A 149 -5.70 5.69 8.97
CA ALA A 149 -4.31 5.96 8.58
C ALA A 149 -4.21 6.31 7.08
N LYS A 150 -4.79 5.49 6.21
CA LYS A 150 -4.78 5.73 4.75
C LYS A 150 -5.43 7.06 4.40
N SER A 151 -6.66 7.28 4.87
CA SER A 151 -7.40 8.52 4.61
C SER A 151 -6.67 9.76 5.13
N MET A 152 -5.94 9.63 6.24
CA MET A 152 -5.17 10.73 6.81
C MET A 152 -3.92 11.03 5.95
N ILE A 153 -3.14 10.02 5.56
CA ILE A 153 -1.96 10.22 4.70
C ILE A 153 -2.36 10.79 3.35
N GLU A 154 -3.38 10.24 2.69
CA GLU A 154 -3.88 10.70 1.39
C GLU A 154 -4.28 12.19 1.41
N ARG A 155 -4.74 12.71 2.56
CA ARG A 155 -5.16 14.11 2.70
C ARG A 155 -4.03 15.05 3.11
N LEU A 156 -3.04 14.57 3.86
CA LEU A 156 -2.01 15.41 4.47
C LEU A 156 -0.68 15.37 3.70
N VAL A 157 -0.45 14.33 2.92
CA VAL A 157 0.78 14.11 2.18
C VAL A 157 0.45 14.03 0.69
N PRO A 158 1.13 14.83 -0.16
CA PRO A 158 1.00 14.69 -1.60
C PRO A 158 1.68 13.39 -2.04
N LEU A 159 0.87 12.34 -2.24
CA LEU A 159 1.33 11.09 -2.83
C LEU A 159 1.58 11.30 -4.34
N ASN A 160 2.68 10.74 -4.83
CA ASN A 160 3.09 10.79 -6.23
C ASN A 160 3.81 9.48 -6.59
N ASP A 161 4.31 9.35 -7.82
CA ASP A 161 4.99 8.13 -8.28
C ASP A 161 6.24 7.77 -7.45
N GLN A 162 6.77 8.71 -6.65
CA GLN A 162 7.95 8.50 -5.82
C GLN A 162 7.61 7.90 -4.45
N TYR A 163 6.44 8.19 -3.89
CA TYR A 163 6.09 7.78 -2.53
C TYR A 163 4.70 7.15 -2.46
N THR A 164 4.66 5.98 -1.80
CA THR A 164 3.45 5.20 -1.62
C THR A 164 2.96 5.27 -0.17
N LEU A 165 1.74 4.80 0.09
CA LEU A 165 1.20 4.71 1.46
C LEU A 165 2.09 3.90 2.41
N ASN A 166 2.80 2.89 1.89
CA ASN A 166 3.69 2.01 2.66
C ASN A 166 4.95 2.75 3.16
N ASP A 167 5.25 3.93 2.62
CA ASP A 167 6.35 4.77 3.09
C ASP A 167 5.99 5.58 4.34
N PHE A 168 4.70 5.70 4.63
CA PHE A 168 4.19 6.51 5.75
C PHE A 168 3.45 5.68 6.81
N ILE A 169 2.86 4.54 6.43
CA ILE A 169 2.04 3.70 7.31
C ILE A 169 2.78 2.40 7.61
N PHE A 170 3.00 2.13 8.90
CA PHE A 170 3.71 0.97 9.39
C PHE A 170 2.79 0.15 10.28
N SER A 171 2.45 -1.07 9.85
CA SER A 171 1.65 -1.99 10.65
C SER A 171 2.54 -2.97 11.42
N SER A 172 2.17 -3.28 12.66
CA SER A 172 2.81 -4.42 13.35
C SER A 172 2.42 -5.76 12.69
N ASP A 173 1.27 -5.81 12.00
CA ASP A 173 0.80 -7.01 11.32
C ASP A 173 1.68 -7.41 10.13
N ASP A 174 2.40 -6.45 9.54
CA ASP A 174 3.27 -6.66 8.37
C ASP A 174 4.39 -7.68 8.67
N TYR A 175 4.82 -7.76 9.94
CA TYR A 175 5.82 -8.72 10.40
C TYR A 175 5.39 -10.19 10.22
N PHE A 176 4.08 -10.45 10.20
CA PHE A 176 3.54 -11.80 10.15
C PHE A 176 3.27 -12.30 8.73
N TYR A 177 3.57 -11.50 7.71
CA TYR A 177 3.51 -11.94 6.31
C TYR A 177 4.83 -12.59 5.91
N ASN A 178 4.76 -13.78 5.31
CA ASN A 178 5.94 -14.40 4.72
C ASN A 178 6.24 -13.82 3.33
N CYS A 179 7.37 -14.23 2.73
CA CYS A 179 7.77 -13.80 1.39
C CYS A 179 6.76 -14.17 0.28
N SER A 180 5.84 -15.10 0.56
CA SER A 180 4.76 -15.51 -0.34
C SER A 180 3.45 -14.74 -0.10
N GLY A 181 3.44 -13.73 0.77
CA GLY A 181 2.26 -12.95 1.13
C GLY A 181 1.25 -13.67 2.03
N VAL A 182 1.62 -14.82 2.61
CA VAL A 182 0.76 -15.59 3.51
C VAL A 182 0.92 -15.09 4.94
N TYR A 183 -0.19 -14.66 5.54
CA TYR A 183 -0.25 -14.22 6.94
C TYR A 183 -0.16 -15.41 7.90
N LYS A 184 0.76 -15.31 8.88
CA LYS A 184 1.00 -16.33 9.91
C LYS A 184 1.19 -15.68 11.28
N TRP A 185 0.09 -15.42 11.96
CA TRP A 185 0.11 -14.87 13.32
C TRP A 185 0.79 -15.82 14.33
N GLN A 186 1.69 -15.27 15.13
CA GLN A 186 2.33 -15.97 16.25
C GLN A 186 2.45 -15.03 17.46
N LYS A 187 1.67 -15.31 18.51
CA LYS A 187 1.63 -14.47 19.72
C LYS A 187 3.00 -14.29 20.38
N THR A 188 3.86 -15.30 20.34
CA THR A 188 5.22 -15.27 20.92
C THR A 188 6.16 -14.29 20.22
N LEU A 189 5.83 -13.87 18.99
CA LEU A 189 6.63 -12.94 18.21
C LEU A 189 6.07 -11.51 18.23
N LEU A 190 5.03 -11.24 19.03
CA LEU A 190 4.38 -9.93 19.07
C LEU A 190 5.35 -8.81 19.50
N ASP A 191 6.19 -9.07 20.50
CA ASP A 191 7.19 -8.09 20.95
C ASP A 191 8.20 -7.77 19.85
N GLN A 192 8.62 -8.80 19.09
CA GLN A 192 9.52 -8.64 17.94
C GLN A 192 8.86 -7.88 16.80
N ALA A 193 7.57 -8.12 16.55
CA ALA A 193 6.79 -7.40 15.55
C ALA A 193 6.71 -5.91 15.89
N HIS A 194 6.48 -5.57 17.17
CA HIS A 194 6.48 -4.19 17.63
C HIS A 194 7.85 -3.52 17.51
N GLU A 195 8.93 -4.22 17.87
CA GLU A 195 10.29 -3.70 17.72
C GLU A 195 10.66 -3.49 16.25
N PHE A 196 10.34 -4.45 15.38
CA PHE A 196 10.51 -4.32 13.93
C PHE A 196 9.80 -3.08 13.41
N ASN A 197 8.52 -2.92 13.76
CA ASN A 197 7.73 -1.77 13.34
C ASN A 197 8.30 -0.43 13.83
N GLN A 198 8.73 -0.35 15.09
CA GLN A 198 9.39 0.85 15.65
C GLN A 198 10.69 1.18 14.92
N ARG A 199 11.47 0.17 14.53
CA ARG A 199 12.69 0.36 13.74
C ARG A 199 12.39 0.95 12.37
N GLN A 200 11.37 0.46 11.66
CA GLN A 200 10.96 0.99 10.36
C GLN A 200 10.52 2.48 10.47
N VAL A 201 9.72 2.80 11.48
CA VAL A 201 9.28 4.19 11.74
C VAL A 201 10.47 5.11 12.03
N LEU A 202 11.41 4.64 12.85
CA LEU A 202 12.61 5.38 13.20
C LEU A 202 13.50 5.63 11.98
N GLU A 203 13.69 4.63 11.13
CA GLU A 203 14.45 4.74 9.88
C GLU A 203 13.85 5.81 8.95
N ARG A 204 12.53 5.79 8.74
CA ARG A 204 11.89 6.80 7.89
C ARG A 204 11.93 8.20 8.49
N THR A 205 11.77 8.31 9.80
CA THR A 205 11.92 9.59 10.50
C THR A 205 13.33 10.17 10.34
N ARG A 206 14.36 9.30 10.36
CA ARG A 206 15.76 9.68 10.09
C ARG A 206 16.01 10.06 8.63
N ALA A 207 15.37 9.37 7.68
CA ALA A 207 15.41 9.69 6.26
C ALA A 207 14.74 11.03 5.89
N GLY A 208 14.10 11.71 6.86
CA GLY A 208 13.56 13.05 6.68
C GLY A 208 12.05 13.11 6.46
N PHE A 209 11.36 11.98 6.58
CA PHE A 209 9.90 11.95 6.49
C PHE A 209 9.29 12.80 7.62
N GLN A 210 8.40 13.73 7.25
CA GLN A 210 7.76 14.66 8.19
C GLN A 210 6.58 14.03 8.92
N LEU A 211 5.97 12.99 8.35
CA LEU A 211 4.86 12.26 8.93
C LEU A 211 5.11 10.76 8.85
N THR A 212 4.92 10.06 9.96
CA THR A 212 4.89 8.60 10.02
C THR A 212 3.70 8.16 10.88
N THR A 213 3.08 7.04 10.52
CA THR A 213 1.89 6.49 11.19
C THR A 213 2.12 5.04 11.55
N GLN A 214 1.92 4.71 12.82
CA GLN A 214 2.02 3.37 13.37
C GLN A 214 0.64 2.83 13.73
N ILE A 215 0.33 1.60 13.28
CA ILE A 215 -0.95 0.92 13.52
C ILE A 215 -0.81 -0.46 14.18
#